data_AF-A0A3A0DV48-F1
#
_entry.id   AF-A0A3A0DV48-F1
#
_cell.length_a   1.000
_cell.length_b   1.000
_cell.length_c   1.000
_cell.angle_alpha   90.00
_cell.angle_beta   90.00
_cell.angle_gamma   90.00
#
_symmetry.space_group_name_H-M   'P 1'
#
loop_
_entity.id
_entity.type
_entity.pdbx_description
1 polymer ?
#
loop_
_entity_poly.entity_id
_entity_poly.type
_entity_poly.pdbx_seq_one_letter_code
_entity_poly.pdbx_strand_id
1 'polypeptide(L)'
;MSTDRFARRNTKRKPKIKTKKKDPLFVEGARPRPMYVDYKDLELLSRLTNRQGRIVSRRKTGCTAVSQHAVTRAIKRARFMALLPYVAD
;
A
#
# COMPACT_ATOMS: atom_id res chain seq x y z
N MET A 1 48.18 -31.68 4.33
CA MET A 1 46.90 -31.60 5.06
C MET A 1 46.38 -30.18 4.94
N SER A 2 45.34 -29.95 4.12
CA SER A 2 44.79 -28.62 3.81
C SER A 2 43.44 -28.45 4.51
N THR A 3 43.38 -27.56 5.48
CA THR A 3 42.13 -27.18 6.15
C THR A 3 42.12 -25.67 6.35
N ASP A 4 41.66 -24.94 5.33
CA ASP A 4 40.80 -23.78 5.61
C ASP A 4 39.99 -23.40 4.35
N ARG A 5 38.88 -24.09 4.14
CA ARG A 5 37.85 -23.70 3.17
C ARG A 5 36.60 -23.39 3.98
N PHE A 6 36.39 -22.17 4.45
CA PHE A 6 35.05 -21.55 4.66
C PHE A 6 35.15 -20.10 5.18
N ALA A 7 35.95 -19.24 4.53
CA ALA A 7 35.83 -17.80 4.73
C ALA A 7 34.58 -17.25 4.01
N ARG A 8 33.41 -17.30 4.67
CA ARG A 8 32.18 -16.67 4.17
C ARG A 8 32.33 -15.14 4.23
N ARG A 9 32.71 -14.51 3.11
CA ARG A 9 32.63 -13.04 2.95
C ARG A 9 31.17 -12.59 3.05
N ASN A 10 30.78 -12.09 4.21
CA ASN A 10 29.51 -11.42 4.40
C ASN A 10 29.57 -10.02 3.76
N THR A 11 29.29 -9.95 2.46
CA THR A 11 29.18 -8.66 1.75
C THR A 11 27.88 -7.98 2.19
N LYS A 12 27.94 -7.20 3.27
CA LYS A 12 26.80 -6.38 3.72
C LYS A 12 26.44 -5.38 2.62
N ARG A 13 25.47 -5.74 1.77
CA ARG A 13 24.94 -4.86 0.72
C ARG A 13 24.38 -3.60 1.38
N LYS A 14 24.92 -2.44 1.02
CA LYS A 14 24.44 -1.14 1.52
C LYS A 14 22.94 -0.99 1.20
N PRO A 15 22.08 -0.59 2.16
CA PRO A 15 20.66 -0.43 1.91
C PRO A 15 20.45 0.72 0.91
N LYS A 16 19.76 0.44 -0.21
CA LYS A 16 19.37 1.47 -1.16
C LYS A 16 18.36 2.41 -0.49
N ILE A 17 18.67 3.71 -0.44
CA ILE A 17 17.76 4.74 0.07
C ILE A 17 16.54 4.77 -0.86
N LYS A 18 15.36 4.36 -0.36
CA LYS A 18 14.10 4.44 -1.11
C LYS A 18 13.55 5.85 -0.98
N THR A 19 13.27 6.49 -2.11
CA THR A 19 12.56 7.79 -2.13
C THR A 19 11.18 7.64 -1.51
N LYS A 20 10.73 8.68 -0.77
CA LYS A 20 9.39 8.69 -0.17
C LYS A 20 8.36 8.78 -1.30
N LYS A 21 7.45 7.81 -1.38
CA LYS A 21 6.31 7.85 -2.32
C LYS A 21 5.37 8.98 -1.92
N LYS A 22 4.85 9.72 -2.91
CA LYS A 22 3.78 10.70 -2.70
C LYS A 22 2.46 9.96 -2.46
N ASP A 23 1.63 10.51 -1.58
CA ASP A 23 0.32 9.96 -1.25
C ASP A 23 -0.62 10.17 -2.45
N PRO A 24 -1.28 9.12 -2.97
CA PRO A 24 -2.19 9.25 -4.13
C PRO A 24 -3.42 10.11 -3.83
N LEU A 25 -3.80 10.29 -2.57
CA LEU A 25 -4.91 11.16 -2.16
C LEU A 25 -4.46 12.59 -1.83
N PHE A 26 -3.20 12.92 -2.12
CA PHE A 26 -2.63 14.25 -1.97
C PHE A 26 -2.55 14.92 -3.33
N VAL A 27 -3.67 15.53 -3.75
CA VAL A 27 -3.83 16.22 -5.04
C VAL A 27 -3.52 17.71 -4.83
N GLU A 28 -2.78 18.32 -5.76
CA GLU A 28 -2.47 19.77 -5.77
C GLU A 28 -1.80 20.32 -4.49
N GLY A 29 -1.11 19.46 -3.73
CA GLY A 29 -0.43 19.87 -2.50
C GLY A 29 -1.37 20.04 -1.29
N ALA A 30 -2.65 19.70 -1.43
CA ALA A 30 -3.62 19.71 -0.36
C ALA A 30 -4.20 18.32 -0.07
N ARG A 31 -4.67 18.15 1.17
CA ARG A 31 -5.46 16.97 1.58
C ARG A 31 -6.93 17.37 1.57
N PRO A 32 -7.84 16.55 1.00
CA PRO A 32 -9.26 16.83 1.10
C PRO A 32 -9.68 16.88 2.58
N ARG A 33 -10.49 17.89 2.92
CA ARG A 33 -11.07 18.09 4.24
C ARG A 33 -12.59 18.22 4.08
N PRO A 34 -13.39 17.33 4.67
CA PRO A 34 -12.99 16.15 5.45
C PRO A 34 -12.22 15.13 4.60
N MET A 35 -11.35 14.34 5.24
CA MET A 35 -10.70 13.21 4.57
C MET A 35 -11.73 12.10 4.33
N TYR A 36 -12.45 12.22 3.23
CA TYR A 36 -13.49 11.31 2.78
C TYR A 36 -13.10 10.70 1.44
N VAL A 37 -13.27 9.39 1.34
CA VAL A 37 -13.10 8.63 0.10
C VAL A 37 -14.43 7.95 -0.13
N ASP A 38 -15.06 8.17 -1.28
CA ASP A 38 -16.34 7.56 -1.58
C ASP A 38 -16.16 6.05 -1.79
N TYR A 39 -17.07 5.26 -1.22
CA TYR A 39 -17.06 3.81 -1.38
C TYR A 39 -17.56 3.36 -2.76
N LYS A 40 -18.17 4.29 -3.52
CA LYS A 40 -18.65 4.08 -4.89
C LYS A 40 -17.58 4.31 -5.95
N ASP A 41 -16.45 4.93 -5.59
CA ASP A 41 -15.32 5.14 -6.51
C ASP A 41 -14.50 3.85 -6.67
N LEU A 42 -15.04 2.90 -7.43
CA LEU A 42 -14.43 1.58 -7.58
C LEU A 42 -13.08 1.63 -8.30
N GLU A 43 -12.87 2.60 -9.17
CA GLU A 43 -11.61 2.76 -9.89
C GLU A 43 -10.48 3.12 -8.92
N LEU A 44 -10.71 4.11 -8.05
CA LEU A 44 -9.77 4.48 -7.01
C LEU A 44 -9.54 3.33 -6.02
N LEU A 45 -10.60 2.70 -5.54
CA LEU A 45 -10.50 1.65 -4.52
C LEU A 45 -9.83 0.38 -5.05
N SER A 46 -10.11 0.00 -6.31
CA SER A 46 -9.50 -1.16 -6.96
C SER A 46 -7.98 -1.01 -7.04
N ARG A 47 -7.47 0.19 -7.39
CA ARG A 47 -6.03 0.51 -7.40
C ARG A 47 -5.36 0.39 -6.02
N LEU A 48 -6.13 0.48 -4.94
CA LEU A 48 -5.67 0.38 -3.55
C LEU A 48 -5.86 -1.03 -2.96
N THR A 49 -6.39 -1.96 -3.75
CA THR A 49 -6.43 -3.40 -3.47
C THR A 49 -5.42 -4.15 -4.34
N ASN A 50 -4.99 -5.33 -3.91
CA ASN A 50 -4.19 -6.22 -4.74
C ASN A 50 -5.10 -7.17 -5.54
N ARG A 51 -4.49 -7.98 -6.42
CA ARG A 51 -5.23 -8.95 -7.24
C ARG A 51 -6.07 -9.91 -6.40
N GLN A 52 -5.55 -10.30 -5.23
CA GLN A 52 -6.21 -11.20 -4.29
C GLN A 52 -7.35 -10.53 -3.49
N GLY A 53 -7.71 -9.29 -3.82
CA GLY A 53 -8.74 -8.52 -3.14
C GLY A 53 -8.34 -8.02 -1.75
N ARG A 54 -7.08 -8.12 -1.31
CA ARG A 54 -6.57 -7.57 -0.04
C ARG A 54 -6.23 -6.09 -0.15
N ILE A 55 -6.43 -5.33 0.93
CA ILE A 55 -6.06 -3.91 1.00
C ILE A 55 -4.54 -3.78 0.99
N VAL A 56 -4.01 -2.97 0.09
CA VAL A 56 -2.57 -2.74 -0.02
C VAL A 56 -2.08 -1.88 1.14
N SER A 57 -0.91 -2.22 1.69
CA SER A 57 -0.31 -1.46 2.79
C SER A 57 0.12 -0.06 2.35
N ARG A 58 0.03 0.90 3.28
CA ARG A 58 0.46 2.29 3.05
C ARG A 58 1.89 2.44 2.52
N ARG A 59 2.77 1.49 2.85
CA ARG A 59 4.18 1.49 2.40
C ARG A 59 4.29 1.21 0.91
N LYS A 60 3.37 0.42 0.35
CA LYS A 60 3.34 0.09 -1.07
C LYS A 60 2.62 1.17 -1.88
N THR A 61 1.53 1.73 -1.37
CA THR A 61 0.75 2.80 -2.04
C THR A 61 1.37 4.19 -1.89
N GLY A 62 2.03 4.48 -0.77
CA GLY A 62 2.48 5.84 -0.43
C GLY A 62 1.47 6.64 0.39
N CYS A 63 0.32 6.06 0.74
CA CYS A 63 -0.70 6.74 1.52
C CYS A 63 -0.17 7.19 2.89
N THR A 64 -0.56 8.38 3.31
CA THR A 64 -0.38 8.83 4.70
C THR A 64 -1.35 8.07 5.63
N ALA A 65 -1.12 8.14 6.95
CA ALA A 65 -1.98 7.43 7.90
C ALA A 65 -3.46 7.84 7.76
N VAL A 66 -3.71 9.14 7.66
CA VAL A 66 -5.06 9.72 7.56
C VAL A 66 -5.77 9.24 6.28
N SER A 67 -5.09 9.31 5.14
CA SER A 67 -5.57 8.80 3.85
C SER A 67 -5.85 7.31 3.91
N GLN A 68 -4.95 6.51 4.49
CA GLN A 68 -5.13 5.07 4.63
C GLN A 68 -6.37 4.72 5.48
N HIS A 69 -6.66 5.48 6.54
CA HIS A 69 -7.86 5.28 7.34
C HIS A 69 -9.14 5.57 6.55
N ALA A 70 -9.16 6.63 5.74
CA ALA A 70 -10.30 6.94 4.88
C ALA A 70 -10.53 5.86 3.82
N VAL A 71 -9.48 5.46 3.12
CA VAL A 71 -9.50 4.35 2.14
C VAL A 71 -9.99 3.06 2.78
N THR A 72 -9.48 2.70 3.96
CA THR A 72 -9.86 1.45 4.64
C THR A 72 -11.35 1.43 4.97
N ARG A 73 -11.91 2.56 5.42
CA ARG A 73 -13.35 2.69 5.68
C ARG A 73 -14.16 2.56 4.38
N ALA A 74 -13.72 3.22 3.32
CA ALA A 74 -14.37 3.17 2.01
C ALA A 74 -14.38 1.73 1.44
N ILE A 75 -13.24 1.02 1.44
CA ILE A 75 -13.16 -0.37 0.96
C ILE A 75 -14.05 -1.30 1.79
N LYS A 76 -14.08 -1.15 3.13
CA LYS A 76 -14.96 -1.97 3.98
C LYS A 76 -16.44 -1.75 3.66
N ARG A 77 -16.85 -0.50 3.40
CA ARG A 77 -18.22 -0.17 2.97
C ARG A 77 -18.52 -0.72 1.58
N ALA A 78 -17.62 -0.55 0.63
CA ALA A 78 -17.77 -1.08 -0.72
C ALA A 78 -17.94 -2.61 -0.72
N ARG A 79 -17.17 -3.32 0.10
CA ARG A 79 -17.30 -4.77 0.28
C ARG A 79 -18.61 -5.19 0.93
N PHE A 80 -19.07 -4.45 1.94
CA PHE A 80 -20.38 -4.70 2.55
C PHE A 80 -21.53 -4.52 1.54
N MET A 81 -21.39 -3.56 0.62
CA MET A 81 -22.32 -3.31 -0.48
C MET A 81 -22.11 -4.23 -1.70
N ALA A 82 -21.28 -5.27 -1.58
CA ALA A 82 -20.93 -6.19 -2.67
C ALA A 82 -20.31 -5.53 -3.93
N LEU A 83 -19.77 -4.31 -3.82
CA LEU A 83 -19.10 -3.61 -4.92
C LEU A 83 -17.63 -4.02 -5.10
N LEU A 84 -17.01 -4.55 -4.05
CA LEU A 84 -15.65 -5.08 -4.06
C LEU A 84 -15.59 -6.45 -3.38
N PRO A 85 -14.72 -7.37 -3.84
CA PRO A 85 -14.58 -8.68 -3.22
C PRO A 85 -13.79 -8.61 -1.90
N TYR A 86 -14.08 -9.55 -1.00
CA TYR A 86 -13.23 -9.85 0.17
C TYR A 86 -12.02 -10.71 -0.19
N VAL A 87 -12.19 -11.59 -1.17
CA VAL A 87 -11.19 -12.53 -1.70
C VAL A 87 -11.36 -12.57 -3.22
N ALA A 88 -10.25 -12.50 -3.95
CA ALA A 88 -10.20 -12.64 -5.40
C ALA A 88 -9.02 -13.56 -5.79
N ASP A 89 -9.02 -14.03 -7.04
CA ASP A 89 -8.11 -15.09 -7.56
C ASP A 89 -6.68 -14.62 -7.97
#